data_AF-A0A971EME4-F1
#
_entry.id   AF-A0A971EME4-F1
#
_cell.length_a   1.000
_cell.length_b   1.000
_cell.length_c   1.000
_cell.angle_alpha   90.00
_cell.angle_beta   90.00
_cell.angle_gamma   90.00
#
_symmetry.space_group_name_H-M   'P 1'
#
loop_
_entity.id
_entity.type
_entity.pdbx_description
1 polymer ?
#
loop_
_entity_poly.entity_id
_entity_poly.type
_entity_poly.pdbx_seq_one_letter_code
_entity_poly.pdbx_strand_id
1 'polypeptide(L)'
;MKKQLNITWDGIQDATGYLFSFAKSLACAVKNSPWSEYAEDIVATSGFAFRMWISADLCPSATSIWDFECQKPWVENGGLLCDYVGRYWDQEHIEKEKQQDAINVIKSSIDRGIPAVSWDIGIPEWGLITGYDDEKQVFYTLAINENKSDPTSPDDRSEMPYETLGKREIPILSVLTVTGKSDKSKESILHDTMRLAVYHLKGGEWCENAKGLGAYPPLIRIFEENPDIAASWNAEYFLGTYGALKEYAYKYFEKVGKNQLAEAYREVFNSWMEAFKIKKNEDATLPETRKRIISLLKSAYQNEEKAVQIMESPIK
;
A
#
# COMPACT_ATOMS: atom_id res chain seq x y z
N MET A 1 1.46 16.85 -27.62
CA MET A 1 2.67 16.17 -27.11
C MET A 1 2.23 14.81 -26.58
N LYS A 2 2.99 13.76 -26.89
CA LYS A 2 2.73 12.39 -26.43
C LYS A 2 3.97 11.84 -25.76
N LYS A 3 3.81 11.21 -24.59
CA LYS A 3 4.88 10.50 -23.89
C LYS A 3 4.31 9.27 -23.19
N GLN A 4 5.00 8.15 -23.30
CA GLN A 4 4.59 6.88 -22.71
C GLN A 4 5.83 6.15 -22.17
N LEU A 5 5.80 5.78 -20.89
CA LEU A 5 6.86 5.07 -20.21
C LEU A 5 6.61 3.56 -20.32
N ASN A 6 7.67 2.79 -20.56
CA ASN A 6 7.59 1.33 -20.58
C ASN A 6 7.72 0.74 -19.17
N ILE A 7 6.67 0.86 -18.36
CA ILE A 7 6.62 0.39 -16.96
C ILE A 7 5.76 -0.87 -16.84
N THR A 8 6.22 -1.89 -16.12
CA THR A 8 5.42 -3.08 -15.76
C THR A 8 5.52 -3.35 -14.26
N TRP A 9 4.67 -4.24 -13.74
CA TRP A 9 4.76 -4.71 -12.35
C TRP A 9 5.94 -5.66 -12.09
N ASP A 10 6.75 -5.98 -13.11
CA ASP A 10 7.83 -6.96 -13.00
C ASP A 10 8.85 -6.54 -11.95
N GLY A 11 9.23 -7.49 -11.10
CA GLY A 11 10.19 -7.32 -10.02
C GLY A 11 9.73 -6.34 -8.93
N ILE A 12 8.42 -6.19 -8.75
CA ILE A 12 7.83 -5.76 -7.49
C ILE A 12 7.46 -7.01 -6.70
N GLN A 13 7.95 -7.10 -5.48
CA GLN A 13 7.73 -8.25 -4.62
C GLN A 13 6.26 -8.30 -4.16
N ASP A 14 5.59 -9.43 -4.37
CA ASP A 14 4.20 -9.61 -3.96
C ASP A 14 3.97 -11.09 -3.62
N ALA A 15 4.18 -11.44 -2.35
CA ALA A 15 4.17 -12.83 -1.90
C ALA A 15 2.79 -13.49 -1.95
N THR A 16 1.71 -12.70 -2.02
CA THR A 16 0.33 -13.21 -1.92
C THR A 16 -0.47 -12.98 -3.20
N GLY A 17 -0.02 -12.08 -4.07
CA GLY A 17 -0.79 -11.54 -5.19
C GLY A 17 -1.79 -10.46 -4.77
N TYR A 18 -1.80 -10.09 -3.49
CA TYR A 18 -2.72 -9.13 -2.88
C TYR A 18 -1.97 -7.98 -2.20
N LEU A 19 -0.69 -7.73 -2.53
CA LEU A 19 0.03 -6.58 -1.94
C LEU A 19 -0.80 -5.30 -2.10
N PHE A 20 -0.97 -4.59 -0.99
CA PHE A 20 -1.72 -3.35 -0.94
C PHE A 20 -1.38 -2.42 -2.11
N SER A 21 -2.37 -2.07 -2.93
CA SER A 21 -2.15 -1.49 -4.25
C SER A 21 -1.41 -0.15 -4.23
N PHE A 22 -1.60 0.68 -3.20
CA PHE A 22 -0.80 1.91 -3.05
C PHE A 22 0.68 1.58 -2.84
N ALA A 23 0.99 0.66 -1.92
CA ALA A 23 2.37 0.25 -1.63
C ALA A 23 3.04 -0.35 -2.88
N LYS A 24 2.32 -1.20 -3.62
CA LYS A 24 2.77 -1.79 -4.89
C LYS A 24 3.03 -0.71 -5.95
N SER A 25 2.11 0.23 -6.11
CA SER A 25 2.23 1.36 -7.04
C SER A 25 3.40 2.28 -6.68
N LEU A 26 3.54 2.63 -5.40
CA LEU A 26 4.63 3.47 -4.90
C LEU A 26 5.99 2.81 -5.11
N ALA A 27 6.13 1.54 -4.71
CA ALA A 27 7.37 0.77 -4.93
C ALA A 27 7.73 0.73 -6.43
N CYS A 28 6.73 0.53 -7.30
CA CYS A 28 6.92 0.53 -8.75
C CYS A 28 7.33 1.89 -9.31
N ALA A 29 6.72 2.98 -8.84
CA ALA A 29 7.10 4.33 -9.23
C ALA A 29 8.54 4.66 -8.80
N VAL A 30 8.92 4.30 -7.57
CA VAL A 30 10.29 4.50 -7.07
C VAL A 30 11.30 3.64 -7.82
N LYS A 31 10.97 2.36 -8.10
CA LYS A 31 11.82 1.46 -8.89
C LYS A 31 12.15 2.04 -10.27
N ASN A 32 11.19 2.69 -10.90
CA ASN A 32 11.34 3.29 -12.22
C ASN A 32 11.72 4.78 -12.16
N SER A 33 12.39 5.18 -11.09
CA SER A 33 12.94 6.52 -10.90
C SER A 33 14.47 6.48 -10.75
N PRO A 34 15.15 7.63 -10.71
CA PRO A 34 16.58 7.70 -10.37
C PRO A 34 16.94 7.17 -8.97
N TRP A 35 15.94 6.87 -8.13
CA TRP A 35 16.10 6.40 -6.74
C TRP A 35 15.63 4.95 -6.58
N SER A 36 15.83 4.12 -7.60
CA SER A 36 15.38 2.72 -7.65
C SER A 36 15.85 1.87 -6.45
N GLU A 37 16.97 2.23 -5.81
CA GLU A 37 17.49 1.54 -4.62
C GLU A 37 16.60 1.67 -3.38
N TYR A 38 15.64 2.61 -3.40
CA TYR A 38 14.64 2.82 -2.35
C TYR A 38 13.33 2.06 -2.59
N ALA A 39 13.18 1.36 -3.71
CA ALA A 39 11.90 0.79 -4.14
C ALA A 39 11.29 -0.22 -3.15
N GLU A 40 12.12 -1.03 -2.50
CA GLU A 40 11.64 -1.94 -1.45
C GLU A 40 11.50 -1.21 -0.11
N ASP A 41 12.49 -0.41 0.27
CA ASP A 41 12.53 0.28 1.56
C ASP A 41 11.34 1.22 1.73
N ILE A 42 10.91 1.88 0.65
CA ILE A 42 9.87 2.92 0.72
C ILE A 42 8.57 2.40 1.30
N VAL A 43 8.21 1.12 1.09
CA VAL A 43 7.00 0.51 1.67
C VAL A 43 7.08 0.45 3.20
N ALA A 44 8.25 0.15 3.75
CA ALA A 44 8.48 0.15 5.19
C ALA A 44 8.66 1.58 5.72
N THR A 45 9.50 2.40 5.08
CA THR A 45 9.87 3.72 5.60
C THR A 45 8.75 4.75 5.49
N SER A 46 7.78 4.52 4.62
CA SER A 46 6.54 5.30 4.58
C SER A 46 5.46 4.82 5.55
N GLY A 47 5.76 3.83 6.40
CA GLY A 47 4.85 3.37 7.44
C GLY A 47 3.84 2.32 6.98
N PHE A 48 3.58 2.17 5.67
CA PHE A 48 2.55 1.27 5.15
C PHE A 48 2.75 -0.21 5.54
N ALA A 49 3.98 -0.69 5.68
CA ALA A 49 4.26 -2.04 6.16
C ALA A 49 3.70 -2.34 7.58
N PHE A 50 3.44 -1.29 8.36
CA PHE A 50 2.99 -1.36 9.75
C PHE A 50 1.51 -1.00 9.94
N ARG A 51 0.83 -0.61 8.86
CA ARG A 51 -0.57 -0.21 8.88
C ARG A 51 -1.49 -1.43 8.80
N MET A 52 -2.52 -1.43 9.62
CA MET A 52 -3.57 -2.43 9.60
C MET A 52 -4.84 -1.89 10.25
N TRP A 53 -5.99 -2.22 9.70
CA TRP A 53 -7.28 -2.06 10.37
C TRP A 53 -8.26 -3.13 9.90
N ILE A 54 -9.35 -3.30 10.64
CA ILE A 54 -10.35 -4.35 10.40
C ILE A 54 -11.74 -3.74 10.52
N SER A 55 -12.50 -3.77 9.42
CA SER A 55 -13.93 -3.52 9.43
C SER A 55 -14.69 -4.76 9.88
N ALA A 56 -15.92 -4.58 10.39
CA ALA A 56 -16.72 -5.67 10.94
C ALA A 56 -17.02 -6.80 9.93
N ASP A 57 -17.05 -6.47 8.64
CA ASP A 57 -17.41 -7.33 7.51
C ASP A 57 -16.24 -7.70 6.60
N LEU A 58 -15.01 -7.26 6.95
CA LEU A 58 -13.83 -7.35 6.09
C LEU A 58 -14.05 -6.75 4.70
N CYS A 59 -14.77 -5.63 4.59
CA CYS A 59 -14.95 -4.94 3.32
C CYS A 59 -13.58 -4.57 2.71
N PRO A 60 -13.24 -5.04 1.49
CA PRO A 60 -11.95 -4.79 0.85
C PRO A 60 -11.61 -3.30 0.72
N SER A 61 -12.61 -2.46 0.44
CA SER A 61 -12.44 -1.01 0.31
C SER A 61 -11.96 -0.36 1.60
N ALA A 62 -12.22 -0.97 2.76
CA ALA A 62 -11.71 -0.47 4.03
C ALA A 62 -10.19 -0.35 3.98
N THR A 63 -9.47 -1.33 3.38
CA THR A 63 -7.99 -1.33 3.27
C THR A 63 -7.43 -0.12 2.50
N SER A 64 -8.28 0.62 1.80
CA SER A 64 -7.93 1.76 0.96
C SER A 64 -8.34 3.14 1.50
N ILE A 65 -8.83 3.24 2.76
CA ILE A 65 -9.33 4.50 3.33
C ILE A 65 -8.44 5.00 4.47
N TRP A 66 -7.97 6.24 4.36
CA TRP A 66 -7.28 6.95 5.44
C TRP A 66 -7.37 8.46 5.24
N ASP A 67 -6.77 9.21 6.16
CA ASP A 67 -6.53 10.64 5.92
C ASP A 67 -5.49 10.80 4.80
N PHE A 68 -5.97 10.93 3.56
CA PHE A 68 -5.15 10.98 2.36
C PHE A 68 -4.10 12.12 2.39
N GLU A 69 -4.32 13.20 3.15
CA GLU A 69 -3.32 14.27 3.32
C GLU A 69 -2.06 13.79 4.05
N CYS A 70 -2.15 12.72 4.84
CA CYS A 70 -1.00 12.11 5.48
C CYS A 70 -0.09 11.34 4.51
N GLN A 71 -0.55 11.06 3.28
CA GLN A 71 0.21 10.27 2.31
C GLN A 71 1.55 10.91 1.94
N LYS A 72 1.55 12.22 1.65
CA LYS A 72 2.77 12.97 1.34
C LYS A 72 3.79 12.91 2.48
N PRO A 73 3.47 13.37 3.71
CA PRO A 73 4.45 13.34 4.80
C PRO A 73 4.91 11.93 5.16
N TRP A 74 4.08 10.90 4.96
CA TRP A 74 4.50 9.51 5.13
C TRP A 74 5.49 9.07 4.06
N VAL A 75 5.26 9.36 2.77
CA VAL A 75 6.26 9.04 1.73
C VAL A 75 7.56 9.81 1.96
N GLU A 76 7.48 11.09 2.34
CA GLU A 76 8.66 11.92 2.63
C GLU A 76 9.40 11.50 3.92
N ASN A 77 8.72 10.77 4.81
CA ASN A 77 9.36 10.10 5.96
C ASN A 77 10.51 9.19 5.50
N GLY A 78 10.32 8.51 4.36
CA GLY A 78 11.30 7.60 3.74
C GLY A 78 12.49 8.27 3.05
N GLY A 79 12.59 9.60 3.14
CA GLY A 79 13.71 10.35 2.58
C GLY A 79 13.56 10.69 1.10
N LEU A 80 12.42 10.38 0.47
CA LEU A 80 12.05 10.88 -0.85
C LEU A 80 11.31 12.23 -0.75
N LEU A 81 11.21 12.96 -1.85
CA LEU A 81 10.36 14.13 -1.99
C LEU A 81 9.24 13.81 -2.95
N CYS A 82 8.04 14.34 -2.70
CA CYS A 82 6.92 14.14 -3.61
C CYS A 82 6.02 15.36 -3.74
N ASP A 83 5.36 15.46 -4.89
CA ASP A 83 4.17 16.30 -5.05
C ASP A 83 2.93 15.46 -4.76
N TYR A 84 1.91 16.13 -4.23
CA TYR A 84 0.63 15.53 -3.91
C TYR A 84 -0.50 16.47 -4.28
N VAL A 85 -1.52 15.95 -4.95
CA VAL A 85 -2.75 16.68 -5.26
C VAL A 85 -3.93 15.83 -4.81
N GLY A 86 -4.68 16.38 -3.86
CA GLY A 86 -5.87 15.78 -3.27
C GLY A 86 -7.14 16.59 -3.54
N ARG A 87 -8.26 15.88 -3.72
CA ARG A 87 -9.63 16.40 -3.62
C ARG A 87 -10.54 15.27 -3.15
N TYR A 88 -11.37 15.54 -2.15
CA TYR A 88 -12.20 14.54 -1.48
C TYR A 88 -13.69 14.83 -1.64
N TRP A 89 -14.52 14.07 -0.94
CA TRP A 89 -15.96 14.30 -0.88
C TRP A 89 -16.31 15.72 -0.44
N ASP A 90 -17.42 16.24 -0.97
CA ASP A 90 -17.98 17.58 -0.68
C ASP A 90 -17.05 18.75 -1.08
N GLN A 91 -16.12 18.52 -2.01
CA GLN A 91 -15.17 19.52 -2.52
C GLN A 91 -15.35 19.84 -4.02
N GLU A 92 -16.58 19.79 -4.53
CA GLU A 92 -16.91 20.03 -5.95
C GLU A 92 -16.49 21.44 -6.41
N HIS A 93 -16.52 22.41 -5.50
CA HIS A 93 -16.17 23.81 -5.75
C HIS A 93 -14.71 24.02 -6.20
N ILE A 94 -13.80 23.09 -5.90
CA ILE A 94 -12.38 23.12 -6.32
C ILE A 94 -12.03 22.04 -7.35
N GLU A 95 -13.02 21.32 -7.89
CA GLU A 95 -12.79 20.14 -8.73
C GLU A 95 -11.94 20.44 -9.97
N LYS A 96 -12.30 21.48 -10.73
CA LYS A 96 -11.60 21.84 -11.96
C LYS A 96 -10.17 22.29 -11.70
N GLU A 97 -9.95 23.06 -10.63
CA GLU A 97 -8.62 23.52 -10.22
C GLU A 97 -7.74 22.32 -9.86
N LYS A 98 -8.20 21.45 -8.97
CA LYS A 98 -7.43 20.28 -8.52
C LYS A 98 -7.19 19.27 -9.63
N GLN A 99 -8.14 19.06 -10.53
CA GLN A 99 -7.92 18.22 -11.71
C GLN A 99 -6.82 18.81 -12.60
N GLN A 100 -6.80 20.12 -12.83
CA GLN A 100 -5.75 20.75 -13.63
C GLN A 100 -4.38 20.68 -12.95
N ASP A 101 -4.32 20.91 -11.64
CA ASP A 101 -3.09 20.75 -10.85
C ASP A 101 -2.56 19.31 -10.95
N ALA A 102 -3.45 18.32 -10.81
CA ALA A 102 -3.10 16.91 -10.93
C ALA A 102 -2.54 16.57 -12.32
N ILE A 103 -3.20 17.03 -13.39
CA ILE A 103 -2.71 16.85 -14.77
C ILE A 103 -1.30 17.44 -14.92
N ASN A 104 -1.05 18.62 -14.35
CA ASN A 104 0.25 19.29 -14.44
C ASN A 104 1.35 18.50 -13.71
N VAL A 105 1.11 18.02 -12.48
CA VAL A 105 2.12 17.24 -11.74
C VAL A 105 2.37 15.87 -12.39
N ILE A 106 1.33 15.23 -12.93
CA ILE A 106 1.46 13.95 -13.67
C ILE A 106 2.37 14.15 -14.88
N LYS A 107 2.07 15.13 -15.74
CA LYS A 107 2.86 15.40 -16.95
C LYS A 107 4.31 15.72 -16.60
N SER A 108 4.53 16.58 -15.60
CA SER A 108 5.85 16.94 -15.09
C SER A 108 6.64 15.70 -14.62
N SER A 109 5.98 14.76 -13.93
CA SER A 109 6.59 13.50 -13.49
C SER A 109 6.94 12.57 -14.66
N ILE A 110 6.02 12.40 -15.61
CA ILE A 110 6.23 11.62 -16.83
C ILE A 110 7.34 12.22 -17.69
N ASP A 111 7.45 13.54 -17.75
CA ASP A 111 8.52 14.25 -18.45
C ASP A 111 9.90 13.96 -17.84
N ARG A 112 9.97 13.72 -16.52
CA ARG A 112 11.17 13.21 -15.83
C ARG A 112 11.39 11.70 -15.96
N GLY A 113 10.47 10.98 -16.57
CA GLY A 113 10.56 9.52 -16.75
C GLY A 113 10.03 8.69 -15.60
N ILE A 114 9.25 9.30 -14.68
CA ILE A 114 8.73 8.64 -13.47
C ILE A 114 7.20 8.54 -13.60
N PRO A 115 6.58 7.36 -13.37
CA PRO A 115 5.13 7.24 -13.39
C PRO A 115 4.50 7.89 -12.15
N ALA A 116 3.26 8.38 -12.28
CA ALA A 116 2.50 8.93 -11.17
C ALA A 116 1.64 7.84 -10.51
N VAL A 117 1.58 7.83 -9.17
CA VAL A 117 0.65 6.97 -8.41
C VAL A 117 -0.68 7.68 -8.31
N SER A 118 -1.78 6.99 -8.65
CA SER A 118 -3.11 7.59 -8.61
C SER A 118 -4.18 6.60 -8.15
N TRP A 119 -5.21 7.13 -7.51
CA TRP A 119 -6.41 6.38 -7.10
C TRP A 119 -7.37 6.14 -8.27
N ASP A 120 -8.13 5.04 -8.19
CA ASP A 120 -9.16 4.63 -9.17
C ASP A 120 -8.59 4.41 -10.57
N ILE A 121 -7.57 3.56 -10.65
CA ILE A 121 -6.91 3.20 -11.91
C ILE A 121 -7.33 1.79 -12.31
N GLY A 122 -8.25 1.71 -13.27
CA GLY A 122 -8.81 0.47 -13.83
C GLY A 122 -9.90 -0.16 -12.97
N ILE A 123 -9.68 -0.22 -11.66
CA ILE A 123 -10.65 -0.61 -10.61
C ILE A 123 -10.55 0.40 -9.45
N PRO A 124 -11.46 0.38 -8.45
CA PRO A 124 -11.40 1.19 -7.23
C PRO A 124 -10.20 0.90 -6.30
N GLU A 125 -9.00 0.93 -6.87
CA GLU A 125 -7.71 0.71 -6.24
C GLU A 125 -6.67 1.68 -6.82
N TRP A 126 -5.49 1.66 -6.20
CA TRP A 126 -4.35 2.43 -6.69
C TRP A 126 -3.70 1.76 -7.90
N GLY A 127 -3.23 2.59 -8.82
CA GLY A 127 -2.40 2.16 -9.93
C GLY A 127 -1.46 3.26 -10.38
N LEU A 128 -0.95 3.11 -11.60
CA LEU A 128 -0.01 4.06 -12.18
C LEU A 128 -0.60 4.76 -13.39
N ILE A 129 -0.31 6.05 -13.50
CA ILE A 129 -0.35 6.77 -14.76
C ILE A 129 1.09 6.77 -15.31
N THR A 130 1.25 6.19 -16.49
CA THR A 130 2.54 5.87 -17.11
C THR A 130 2.81 6.66 -18.39
N GLY A 131 1.87 7.53 -18.79
CA GLY A 131 2.04 8.38 -19.94
C GLY A 131 0.83 9.26 -20.19
N TYR A 132 0.93 10.09 -21.23
CA TYR A 132 -0.12 11.01 -21.64
C TYR A 132 -0.05 11.28 -23.15
N ASP A 133 -1.19 11.66 -23.73
CA ASP A 133 -1.34 12.11 -25.11
C ASP A 133 -2.26 13.34 -25.13
N ASP A 134 -1.69 14.51 -25.38
CA ASP A 134 -2.43 15.78 -25.41
C ASP A 134 -3.32 15.95 -26.64
N GLU A 135 -3.02 15.28 -27.75
CA GLU A 135 -3.89 15.37 -28.93
C GLU A 135 -5.19 14.60 -28.67
N LYS A 136 -5.07 13.45 -28.01
CA LYS A 136 -6.21 12.63 -27.59
C LYS A 136 -6.85 13.05 -26.26
N GLN A 137 -6.16 13.86 -25.44
CA GLN A 137 -6.55 14.20 -24.07
C GLN A 137 -6.73 12.96 -23.16
N VAL A 138 -5.79 12.01 -23.26
CA VAL A 138 -5.81 10.76 -22.47
C VAL A 138 -4.51 10.51 -21.72
N PHE A 139 -4.62 9.84 -20.59
CA PHE A 139 -3.52 9.20 -19.87
C PHE A 139 -3.38 7.74 -20.28
N TYR A 140 -2.14 7.24 -20.32
CA TYR A 140 -1.86 5.81 -20.36
C TYR A 140 -1.72 5.28 -18.95
N THR A 141 -2.53 4.29 -18.57
CA THR A 141 -2.57 3.76 -17.20
C THR A 141 -2.05 2.33 -17.11
N LEU A 142 -1.70 1.92 -15.90
CA LEU A 142 -1.36 0.55 -15.53
C LEU A 142 -2.10 0.22 -14.23
N ALA A 143 -3.18 -0.55 -14.34
CA ALA A 143 -3.97 -1.01 -13.21
C ALA A 143 -3.32 -2.21 -12.49
N ILE A 144 -3.67 -2.42 -11.21
CA ILE A 144 -3.05 -3.47 -10.38
C ILE A 144 -3.38 -4.89 -10.84
N ASN A 145 -4.50 -5.04 -11.55
CA ASN A 145 -5.03 -6.28 -12.09
C ASN A 145 -4.75 -6.46 -13.60
N GLU A 146 -4.03 -5.53 -14.24
CA GLU A 146 -3.58 -5.70 -15.62
C GLU A 146 -2.52 -6.81 -15.64
N ASN A 147 -2.94 -8.00 -16.08
CA ASN A 147 -2.02 -9.02 -16.55
C ASN A 147 -1.33 -8.51 -17.80
N LYS A 148 -0.06 -8.90 -18.01
CA LYS A 148 0.64 -8.66 -19.27
C LYS A 148 -0.28 -9.07 -20.41
N SER A 149 -0.83 -8.10 -21.13
CA SER A 149 -1.23 -8.32 -22.51
C SER A 149 -0.02 -8.95 -23.22
N ASP A 150 -0.31 -9.92 -24.08
CA ASP A 150 0.67 -10.66 -24.87
C ASP A 150 1.88 -9.77 -25.20
N PRO A 151 3.13 -10.13 -24.84
CA PRO A 151 4.31 -9.29 -25.07
C PRO A 151 4.60 -9.03 -26.56
N THR A 152 3.85 -9.65 -27.47
CA THR A 152 3.86 -9.38 -28.92
C THR A 152 2.78 -8.41 -29.38
N SER A 153 1.85 -8.02 -28.49
CA SER A 153 0.82 -7.03 -28.78
C SER A 153 1.40 -5.61 -28.59
N PRO A 154 1.34 -4.74 -29.62
CA PRO A 154 1.84 -3.38 -29.48
C PRO A 154 0.94 -2.59 -28.54
N ASP A 155 1.52 -2.11 -27.44
CA ASP A 155 1.09 -0.90 -26.71
C ASP A 155 -0.35 -0.90 -26.16
N ASP A 156 -0.89 -2.05 -25.78
CA ASP A 156 -2.26 -2.18 -25.25
C ASP A 156 -2.36 -1.81 -23.76
N ARG A 157 -1.85 -0.62 -23.40
CA ARG A 157 -2.10 -0.02 -22.08
C ARG A 157 -3.46 0.66 -22.09
N SER A 158 -4.21 0.51 -21.00
CA SER A 158 -5.50 1.17 -20.84
C SER A 158 -5.36 2.70 -20.99
N GLU A 159 -6.22 3.31 -21.80
CA GLU A 159 -6.33 4.76 -21.93
C GLU A 159 -7.39 5.30 -20.95
N MET A 160 -7.13 6.44 -20.31
CA MET A 160 -8.05 7.14 -19.41
C MET A 160 -8.18 8.61 -19.81
N PRO A 161 -9.37 9.13 -20.18
CA PRO A 161 -9.53 10.54 -20.53
C PRO A 161 -9.17 11.47 -19.36
N TYR A 162 -8.50 12.59 -19.64
CA TYR A 162 -8.09 13.57 -18.61
C TYR A 162 -9.27 14.05 -17.76
N GLU A 163 -10.43 14.26 -18.39
CA GLU A 163 -11.65 14.75 -17.74
C GLU A 163 -12.20 13.81 -16.67
N THR A 164 -11.86 12.51 -16.75
CA THR A 164 -12.31 11.49 -15.78
C THR A 164 -11.40 11.40 -14.54
N LEU A 165 -10.21 12.00 -14.56
CA LEU A 165 -9.27 11.96 -13.45
C LEU A 165 -9.93 12.52 -12.17
N GLY A 166 -10.06 11.67 -11.15
CA GLY A 166 -10.72 12.00 -9.88
C GLY A 166 -12.25 12.05 -9.93
N LYS A 167 -12.88 11.53 -10.99
CA LYS A 167 -14.35 11.50 -11.21
C LYS A 167 -14.87 10.12 -11.65
N ARG A 168 -14.12 9.06 -11.34
CA ARG A 168 -14.45 7.67 -11.72
C ARG A 168 -15.41 7.07 -10.68
N GLU A 169 -15.30 5.77 -10.42
CA GLU A 169 -16.25 5.04 -9.56
C GLU A 169 -16.29 5.61 -8.14
N ILE A 170 -15.13 5.95 -7.59
CA ILE A 170 -15.01 6.66 -6.32
C ILE A 170 -14.49 8.07 -6.62
N PRO A 171 -15.31 9.13 -6.49
CA PRO A 171 -14.96 10.49 -6.91
C PRO A 171 -14.03 11.19 -5.91
N ILE A 172 -12.86 10.59 -5.70
CA ILE A 172 -11.71 11.14 -4.98
C ILE A 172 -10.60 11.35 -6.00
N LEU A 173 -9.96 12.51 -5.95
CA LEU A 173 -8.70 12.73 -6.61
C LEU A 173 -7.58 12.52 -5.59
N SER A 174 -6.69 11.57 -5.86
CA SER A 174 -5.45 11.43 -5.12
C SER A 174 -4.35 11.06 -6.10
N VAL A 175 -3.36 11.95 -6.22
CA VAL A 175 -2.23 11.80 -7.13
C VAL A 175 -0.95 12.11 -6.37
N LEU A 176 0.01 11.19 -6.42
CA LEU A 176 1.34 11.37 -5.85
C LEU A 176 2.41 11.13 -6.91
N THR A 177 3.38 12.03 -6.99
CA THR A 177 4.53 11.89 -7.90
C THR A 177 5.83 12.05 -7.14
N VAL A 178 6.77 11.12 -7.31
CA VAL A 178 8.11 11.25 -6.74
C VAL A 178 8.88 12.32 -7.52
N THR A 179 9.44 13.29 -6.81
CA THR A 179 10.07 14.48 -7.40
C THR A 179 11.55 14.58 -7.07
N GLY A 180 11.98 13.95 -5.99
CA GLY A 180 13.32 14.10 -5.48
C GLY A 180 13.69 13.10 -4.40
N LYS A 181 14.90 13.29 -3.89
CA LYS A 181 15.39 12.70 -2.64
C LYS A 181 15.79 13.85 -1.72
N SER A 182 15.50 13.69 -0.43
CA SER A 182 15.92 14.59 0.64
C SER A 182 17.34 14.28 1.14
N ASP A 183 17.91 15.20 1.92
CA ASP A 183 19.22 15.01 2.57
C ASP A 183 19.15 14.20 3.87
N LYS A 184 18.03 13.52 4.16
CA LYS A 184 17.90 12.69 5.37
C LYS A 184 18.94 11.57 5.39
N SER A 185 19.65 11.45 6.50
CA SER A 185 20.56 10.32 6.72
C SER A 185 19.77 9.01 6.90
N LYS A 186 20.44 7.88 6.70
CA LYS A 186 19.84 6.55 6.92
C LYS A 186 19.37 6.38 8.37
N GLU A 187 20.12 6.92 9.32
CA GLU A 187 19.82 6.90 10.74
C GLU A 187 18.55 7.72 11.05
N SER A 188 18.41 8.90 10.44
CA SER A 188 17.20 9.71 10.56
C SER A 188 15.99 9.01 9.97
N ILE A 189 16.11 8.42 8.77
CA ILE A 189 15.03 7.65 8.13
C ILE A 189 14.63 6.49 9.03
N LEU A 190 15.59 5.75 9.60
CA LEU A 190 15.30 4.64 10.51
C LEU A 190 14.59 5.10 11.78
N HIS A 191 15.06 6.16 12.43
CA HIS A 191 14.42 6.73 13.60
C HIS A 191 12.98 7.15 13.30
N ASP A 192 12.78 7.90 12.22
CA ASP A 192 11.49 8.37 11.76
C ASP A 192 10.56 7.21 11.39
N THR A 193 11.09 6.16 10.76
CA THR A 193 10.36 4.93 10.41
C THR A 193 9.86 4.22 11.67
N MET A 194 10.72 4.03 12.68
CA MET A 194 10.29 3.39 13.94
C MET A 194 9.23 4.22 14.66
N ARG A 195 9.36 5.55 14.68
CA ARG A 195 8.36 6.44 15.26
C ARG A 195 7.02 6.35 14.52
N LEU A 196 7.04 6.37 13.19
CA LEU A 196 5.84 6.25 12.37
C LEU A 196 5.19 4.85 12.52
N ALA A 197 6.00 3.79 12.54
CA ALA A 197 5.54 2.43 12.79
C ALA A 197 4.82 2.32 14.13
N VAL A 198 5.39 2.86 15.22
CA VAL A 198 4.75 2.89 16.54
C VAL A 198 3.44 3.66 16.50
N TYR A 199 3.41 4.82 15.83
CA TYR A 199 2.18 5.61 15.67
C TYR A 199 1.06 4.80 14.99
N HIS A 200 1.36 4.11 13.89
CA HIS A 200 0.39 3.24 13.20
C HIS A 200 -0.06 2.05 14.05
N LEU A 201 0.90 1.33 14.65
CA LEU A 201 0.61 0.14 15.46
C LEU A 201 -0.18 0.46 16.73
N LYS A 202 -0.05 1.69 17.27
CA LYS A 202 -0.87 2.17 18.40
C LYS A 202 -2.21 2.77 17.97
N GLY A 203 -2.53 2.74 16.67
CA GLY A 203 -3.81 3.22 16.17
C GLY A 203 -3.91 4.75 16.15
N GLY A 204 -2.79 5.45 15.94
CA GLY A 204 -2.75 6.91 15.91
C GLY A 204 -3.52 7.54 14.74
N GLU A 205 -3.82 6.77 13.69
CA GLU A 205 -4.52 7.23 12.49
C GLU A 205 -6.00 7.55 12.74
N TRP A 206 -6.55 8.46 11.93
CA TRP A 206 -8.00 8.65 11.86
C TRP A 206 -8.65 7.51 11.08
N CYS A 207 -9.44 6.69 11.78
CA CYS A 207 -10.27 5.62 11.24
C CYS A 207 -11.23 5.16 12.34
N GLU A 208 -12.49 4.88 11.99
CA GLU A 208 -13.49 4.36 12.93
C GLU A 208 -13.32 2.86 13.19
N ASN A 209 -12.70 2.14 12.24
CA ASN A 209 -12.40 0.73 12.37
C ASN A 209 -11.33 0.48 13.43
N ALA A 210 -11.31 -0.75 13.96
CA ALA A 210 -10.22 -1.21 14.80
C ALA A 210 -8.91 -1.18 14.02
N LYS A 211 -7.84 -0.64 14.61
CA LYS A 211 -6.63 -0.22 13.90
C LYS A 211 -5.35 -0.51 14.68
N GLY A 212 -4.24 -0.62 13.97
CA GLY A 212 -2.95 -1.04 14.51
C GLY A 212 -3.05 -2.42 15.17
N LEU A 213 -2.41 -2.59 16.32
CA LEU A 213 -2.51 -3.79 17.15
C LEU A 213 -3.95 -4.09 17.60
N GLY A 214 -4.77 -3.05 17.76
CA GLY A 214 -6.19 -3.18 18.10
C GLY A 214 -7.03 -3.88 17.03
N ALA A 215 -6.49 -4.09 15.81
CA ALA A 215 -7.18 -4.81 14.75
C ALA A 215 -7.10 -6.34 14.88
N TYR A 216 -6.12 -6.90 15.61
CA TYR A 216 -6.03 -8.36 15.80
C TYR A 216 -7.26 -8.96 16.50
N PRO A 217 -7.76 -8.42 17.64
CA PRO A 217 -8.89 -9.04 18.32
C PRO A 217 -10.17 -9.13 17.47
N PRO A 218 -10.59 -8.09 16.73
CA PRO A 218 -11.73 -8.20 15.80
C PRO A 218 -11.50 -9.21 14.67
N LEU A 219 -10.31 -9.26 14.07
CA LEU A 219 -10.00 -10.24 13.03
C LEU A 219 -10.07 -11.67 13.58
N ILE A 220 -9.46 -11.92 14.74
CA ILE A 220 -9.51 -13.20 15.44
C ILE A 220 -10.96 -13.59 15.74
N ARG A 221 -11.78 -12.65 16.22
CA ARG A 221 -13.20 -12.89 16.52
C ARG A 221 -13.99 -13.29 15.27
N ILE A 222 -13.70 -12.68 14.12
CA ILE A 222 -14.33 -13.07 12.85
C ILE A 222 -14.05 -14.54 12.51
N PHE A 223 -12.80 -14.99 12.65
CA PHE A 223 -12.47 -16.40 12.49
C PHE A 223 -13.04 -17.30 13.60
N GLU A 224 -13.33 -16.77 14.78
CA GLU A 224 -13.93 -17.56 15.86
C GLU A 224 -15.44 -17.75 15.66
N GLU A 225 -16.15 -16.67 15.33
CA GLU A 225 -17.60 -16.56 15.45
C GLU A 225 -18.33 -16.55 14.09
N ASN A 226 -17.66 -16.21 12.97
CA ASN A 226 -18.30 -15.99 11.67
C ASN A 226 -17.72 -16.90 10.57
N PRO A 227 -18.14 -18.19 10.49
CA PRO A 227 -17.65 -19.14 9.48
C PRO A 227 -17.80 -18.65 8.04
N ASP A 228 -18.90 -17.97 7.72
CA ASP A 228 -19.18 -17.50 6.36
C ASP A 228 -18.20 -16.39 5.93
N ILE A 229 -17.95 -15.43 6.81
CA ILE A 229 -16.96 -14.37 6.56
C ILE A 229 -15.56 -14.97 6.53
N ALA A 230 -15.24 -15.89 7.44
CA ALA A 230 -13.95 -16.57 7.47
C ALA A 230 -13.67 -17.35 6.18
N ALA A 231 -14.69 -17.95 5.55
CA ALA A 231 -14.56 -18.67 4.27
C ALA A 231 -14.55 -17.75 3.04
N SER A 232 -14.99 -16.50 3.19
CA SER A 232 -15.12 -15.56 2.08
C SER A 232 -13.77 -15.17 1.44
N TRP A 233 -13.85 -14.63 0.22
CA TRP A 233 -12.72 -13.99 -0.43
C TRP A 233 -12.20 -12.78 0.35
N ASN A 234 -13.06 -12.06 1.07
CA ASN A 234 -12.66 -10.91 1.89
C ASN A 234 -11.64 -11.30 2.96
N ALA A 235 -11.83 -12.44 3.63
CA ALA A 235 -10.86 -12.95 4.59
C ALA A 235 -9.52 -13.31 3.94
N GLU A 236 -9.54 -13.87 2.74
CA GLU A 236 -8.33 -14.14 1.96
C GLU A 236 -7.61 -12.84 1.57
N TYR A 237 -8.35 -11.85 1.08
CA TYR A 237 -7.83 -10.54 0.70
C TYR A 237 -7.17 -9.84 1.88
N PHE A 238 -7.81 -9.80 3.06
CA PHE A 238 -7.23 -9.18 4.26
C PHE A 238 -5.95 -9.87 4.75
N LEU A 239 -5.95 -11.22 4.80
CA LEU A 239 -4.76 -11.99 5.14
C LEU A 239 -3.64 -11.78 4.13
N GLY A 240 -3.96 -11.74 2.84
CA GLY A 240 -3.02 -11.54 1.75
C GLY A 240 -2.40 -10.14 1.75
N THR A 241 -3.22 -9.11 1.87
CA THR A 241 -2.82 -7.70 1.86
C THR A 241 -1.91 -7.36 3.02
N TYR A 242 -2.33 -7.66 4.26
CA TYR A 242 -1.51 -7.35 5.42
C TYR A 242 -0.32 -8.29 5.55
N GLY A 243 -0.45 -9.56 5.19
CA GLY A 243 0.67 -10.51 5.20
C GLY A 243 1.80 -10.10 4.27
N ALA A 244 1.50 -9.71 3.02
CA ALA A 244 2.50 -9.26 2.06
C ALA A 244 3.26 -8.01 2.54
N LEU A 245 2.56 -7.08 3.21
CA LEU A 245 3.18 -5.88 3.78
C LEU A 245 4.25 -6.20 4.85
N LYS A 246 4.08 -7.29 5.61
CA LYS A 246 5.06 -7.69 6.65
C LYS A 246 6.39 -8.13 6.06
N GLU A 247 6.41 -8.54 4.79
CA GLU A 247 7.66 -8.88 4.10
C GLU A 247 8.60 -7.68 4.03
N TYR A 248 8.05 -6.52 3.65
CA TYR A 248 8.79 -5.27 3.55
C TYR A 248 9.31 -4.79 4.91
N ALA A 249 8.55 -5.01 5.99
CA ALA A 249 8.99 -4.66 7.34
C ALA A 249 10.24 -5.44 7.76
N TYR A 250 10.23 -6.78 7.67
CA TYR A 250 11.38 -7.57 8.13
C TYR A 250 12.61 -7.36 7.24
N LYS A 251 12.42 -7.27 5.91
CA LYS A 251 13.54 -7.04 4.97
C LYS A 251 14.21 -5.70 5.23
N TYR A 252 13.43 -4.66 5.49
CA TYR A 252 13.98 -3.36 5.83
C TYR A 252 14.80 -3.43 7.14
N PHE A 253 14.25 -4.01 8.21
CA PHE A 253 14.98 -4.12 9.47
C PHE A 253 16.22 -5.01 9.37
N GLU A 254 16.20 -6.06 8.56
CA GLU A 254 17.38 -6.88 8.26
C GLU A 254 18.45 -6.05 7.54
N LYS A 255 18.06 -5.32 6.49
CA LYS A 255 18.95 -4.45 5.70
C LYS A 255 19.63 -3.38 6.56
N VAL A 256 18.94 -2.82 7.55
CA VAL A 256 19.50 -1.80 8.46
C VAL A 256 20.15 -2.39 9.73
N GLY A 257 20.29 -3.71 9.82
CA GLY A 257 20.99 -4.38 10.93
C GLY A 257 20.23 -4.36 12.27
N LYS A 258 18.91 -4.18 12.26
CA LYS A 258 18.05 -4.25 13.45
C LYS A 258 17.56 -5.68 13.67
N ASN A 259 18.49 -6.57 13.99
CA ASN A 259 18.27 -8.03 14.05
C ASN A 259 17.06 -8.45 14.89
N GLN A 260 16.86 -7.88 16.10
CA GLN A 260 15.71 -8.22 16.94
C GLN A 260 14.37 -7.83 16.30
N LEU A 261 14.30 -6.69 15.62
CA LEU A 261 13.10 -6.26 14.89
C LEU A 261 12.89 -7.09 13.63
N ALA A 262 13.97 -7.41 12.92
CA ALA A 262 13.93 -8.26 11.74
C ALA A 262 13.42 -9.66 12.07
N GLU A 263 13.88 -10.26 13.18
CA GLU A 263 13.42 -11.55 13.67
C GLU A 263 11.95 -11.49 14.08
N ALA A 264 11.55 -10.49 14.88
CA ALA A 264 10.15 -10.33 15.28
C ALA A 264 9.22 -10.21 14.06
N TYR A 265 9.54 -9.36 13.08
CA TYR A 265 8.72 -9.20 11.87
C TYR A 265 8.79 -10.39 10.92
N ARG A 266 9.87 -11.18 10.93
CA ARG A 266 9.93 -12.43 10.17
C ARG A 266 8.94 -13.45 10.73
N GLU A 267 8.82 -13.57 12.05
CA GLU A 267 7.82 -14.43 12.69
C GLU A 267 6.39 -13.94 12.43
N VAL A 268 6.18 -12.62 12.43
CA VAL A 268 4.89 -12.02 12.03
C VAL A 268 4.56 -12.38 10.58
N PHE A 269 5.49 -12.13 9.65
CA PHE A 269 5.31 -12.47 8.24
C PHE A 269 5.00 -13.96 8.05
N ASN A 270 5.79 -14.85 8.64
CA ASN A 270 5.58 -16.29 8.55
C ASN A 270 4.18 -16.70 9.06
N SER A 271 3.75 -16.12 10.18
CA SER A 271 2.43 -16.40 10.75
C SER A 271 1.29 -15.95 9.84
N TRP A 272 1.38 -14.73 9.28
CA TRP A 272 0.40 -14.21 8.33
C TRP A 272 0.38 -15.01 7.02
N MET A 273 1.55 -15.38 6.49
CA MET A 273 1.64 -16.14 5.25
C MET A 273 1.09 -17.56 5.40
N GLU A 274 1.34 -18.23 6.53
CA GLU A 274 0.75 -19.54 6.78
C GLU A 274 -0.77 -19.42 7.00
N ALA A 275 -1.25 -18.38 7.69
CA ALA A 275 -2.68 -18.13 7.84
C ALA A 275 -3.37 -17.91 6.48
N PHE A 276 -2.77 -17.08 5.62
CA PHE A 276 -3.21 -16.86 4.24
C PHE A 276 -3.23 -18.16 3.44
N LYS A 277 -2.15 -18.95 3.51
CA LYS A 277 -2.05 -20.23 2.80
C LYS A 277 -3.11 -21.22 3.26
N ILE A 278 -3.38 -21.32 4.56
CA ILE A 278 -4.45 -22.16 5.11
C ILE A 278 -5.79 -21.68 4.56
N LYS A 279 -6.11 -20.38 4.67
CA LYS A 279 -7.38 -19.83 4.16
C LYS A 279 -7.57 -20.07 2.65
N LYS A 280 -6.51 -19.95 1.86
CA LYS A 280 -6.57 -20.10 0.40
C LYS A 280 -6.80 -21.55 -0.04
N ASN A 281 -6.25 -22.52 0.70
CA ASN A 281 -6.21 -23.92 0.28
C ASN A 281 -7.10 -24.86 1.10
N GLU A 282 -7.64 -24.39 2.23
CA GLU A 282 -8.49 -25.18 3.13
C GLU A 282 -9.83 -24.48 3.37
N ASP A 283 -10.85 -25.28 3.73
CA ASP A 283 -12.19 -24.78 4.02
C ASP A 283 -12.26 -24.13 5.40
N ALA A 284 -12.30 -22.79 5.42
CA ALA A 284 -12.42 -22.03 6.66
C ALA A 284 -13.83 -22.07 7.28
N THR A 285 -14.81 -22.78 6.71
CA THR A 285 -16.06 -23.11 7.43
C THR A 285 -15.84 -24.19 8.50
N LEU A 286 -14.71 -24.91 8.47
CA LEU A 286 -14.36 -25.92 9.46
C LEU A 286 -13.73 -25.31 10.72
N PRO A 287 -14.18 -25.68 11.94
CA PRO A 287 -13.63 -25.15 13.18
C PRO A 287 -12.13 -25.37 13.38
N GLU A 288 -11.59 -26.54 12.98
CA GLU A 288 -10.17 -26.85 13.16
C GLU A 288 -9.27 -26.00 12.25
N THR A 289 -9.72 -25.72 11.02
CA THR A 289 -9.03 -24.80 10.10
C THR A 289 -8.97 -23.39 10.70
N ARG A 290 -10.09 -22.87 11.21
CA ARG A 290 -10.12 -21.54 11.85
C ARG A 290 -9.28 -21.49 13.12
N LYS A 291 -9.27 -22.54 13.95
CA LYS A 291 -8.41 -22.61 15.16
C LYS A 291 -6.92 -22.46 14.81
N ARG A 292 -6.46 -23.07 13.72
CA ARG A 292 -5.07 -22.92 13.23
C ARG A 292 -4.78 -21.49 12.80
N ILE A 293 -5.67 -20.88 12.00
CA ILE A 293 -5.55 -19.48 11.59
C ILE A 293 -5.49 -18.55 12.81
N ILE A 294 -6.41 -18.73 13.77
CA ILE A 294 -6.46 -17.95 15.02
C ILE A 294 -5.15 -18.07 15.80
N SER A 295 -4.58 -19.28 15.91
CA SER A 295 -3.30 -19.50 16.61
C SER A 295 -2.16 -18.71 15.96
N LEU A 296 -2.11 -18.67 14.63
CA LEU A 296 -1.10 -17.91 13.88
C LEU A 296 -1.29 -16.40 14.08
N LEU A 297 -2.53 -15.90 14.00
CA LEU A 297 -2.83 -14.48 14.25
C LEU A 297 -2.49 -14.06 15.68
N LYS A 298 -2.71 -14.91 16.69
CA LYS A 298 -2.29 -14.66 18.07
C LYS A 298 -0.77 -14.59 18.21
N SER A 299 -0.04 -15.45 17.50
CA SER A 299 1.43 -15.42 17.49
C SER A 299 1.97 -14.14 16.82
N ALA A 300 1.40 -13.77 15.68
CA ALA A 300 1.72 -12.51 14.99
C ALA A 300 1.47 -11.30 15.89
N TYR A 301 0.31 -11.25 16.56
CA TYR A 301 -0.03 -10.19 17.50
C TYR A 301 1.03 -10.02 18.60
N GLN A 302 1.40 -11.12 19.26
CA GLN A 302 2.42 -11.10 20.33
C GLN A 302 3.79 -10.62 19.83
N ASN A 303 4.17 -10.97 18.60
CA ASN A 303 5.45 -10.55 18.04
C ASN A 303 5.43 -9.08 17.60
N GLU A 304 4.32 -8.56 17.06
CA GLU A 304 4.20 -7.12 16.79
C GLU A 304 4.15 -6.29 18.10
N GLU A 305 3.54 -6.80 19.17
CA GLU A 305 3.60 -6.16 20.50
C GLU A 305 5.04 -6.03 21.00
N LYS A 306 5.85 -7.10 20.89
CA LYS A 306 7.28 -7.05 21.22
C LYS A 306 8.02 -6.06 20.33
N ALA A 307 7.73 -6.05 19.03
CA ALA A 307 8.35 -5.12 18.09
C ALA A 307 8.05 -3.66 18.45
N VAL A 308 6.82 -3.34 18.86
CA VAL A 308 6.47 -2.00 19.38
C VAL A 308 7.32 -1.66 20.60
N GLN A 309 7.45 -2.56 21.58
CA GLN A 309 8.28 -2.30 22.77
C GLN A 309 9.73 -1.99 22.41
N ILE A 310 10.31 -2.73 21.45
CA ILE A 310 11.67 -2.52 20.96
C ILE A 310 11.80 -1.17 20.25
N MET A 311 10.85 -0.82 19.38
CA MET A 311 10.85 0.45 18.65
C MET A 311 10.64 1.66 19.56
N GLU A 312 9.91 1.52 20.67
CA GLU A 312 9.69 2.60 21.63
C GLU A 312 10.87 2.86 22.56
N SER A 313 11.67 1.85 22.87
CA SER A 313 12.82 2.00 23.78
C SER A 313 13.79 3.13 23.40
N PRO A 314 14.13 3.37 22.11
CA PRO A 314 14.99 4.49 21.71
C PRO A 314 14.25 5.82 21.46
N ILE A 315 12.91 5.85 21.54
CA ILE A 315 12.09 7.06 21.27
C ILE A 315 11.83 7.85 22.57
N LYS A 316 11.91 7.19 23.73
CA LYS A 316 11.81 7.81 25.06
C LYS A 316 13.12 8.46 25.48
#